data_AF-A0A7X4DRF2-F1
#
_entry.id   AF-A0A7X4DRF2-F1
#
_cell.length_a   1.000
_cell.length_b   1.000
_cell.length_c   1.000
_cell.angle_alpha   90.00
_cell.angle_beta   90.00
_cell.angle_gamma   90.00
#
_symmetry.space_group_name_H-M   'P 1'
#
loop_
_entity.id
_entity.type
_entity.pdbx_description
1 polymer ?
#
loop_
_entity_poly.entity_id
_entity_poly.type
_entity_poly.pdbx_seq_one_letter_code
_entity_poly.pdbx_strand_id
1 'polypeptide(L)'
;MTPATRSMTMTESLDFYFDFASPYGFLACRRVGDLASTVGRKVNWRPFLIGAVYKAHGGAPLAHPLKCDYVFKDVFRRAKIDGVERMQTPANFPASSVPPSRLAYWVEREAPEKMGAFVEAAYKAFWIDGRDTADPNAALEAAESLGFDRDKAMAGAKCQAVKDRLREVTETALERGVFGSPFVLIDGDPFWGGDRFADIEALYG
;
A
#
# COMPACT_ATOMS: atom_id res chain seq x y z
N MET A 1 -36.37 6.51 6.77
CA MET A 1 -35.67 5.91 5.61
C MET A 1 -34.88 4.73 6.13
N THR A 2 -35.38 3.53 5.91
CA THR A 2 -34.65 2.28 6.20
C THR A 2 -33.47 2.20 5.22
N PRO A 3 -32.23 1.91 5.66
CA PRO A 3 -31.15 1.68 4.71
C PRO A 3 -31.54 0.46 3.89
N ALA A 4 -31.52 0.58 2.57
CA ALA A 4 -31.69 -0.58 1.71
C ALA A 4 -30.58 -1.58 2.04
N THR A 5 -30.95 -2.80 2.40
CA THR A 5 -30.01 -3.91 2.59
C THR A 5 -29.34 -4.15 1.24
N ARG A 6 -28.16 -3.55 1.06
CA ARG A 6 -27.36 -3.74 -0.14
C ARG A 6 -26.92 -5.20 -0.11
N SER A 7 -27.39 -6.00 -1.07
CA SER A 7 -26.89 -7.35 -1.27
C SER A 7 -25.39 -7.22 -1.55
N MET A 8 -24.56 -7.53 -0.56
CA MET A 8 -23.12 -7.44 -0.69
C MET A 8 -22.65 -8.62 -1.53
N THR A 9 -22.10 -8.33 -2.71
CA THR A 9 -21.52 -9.36 -3.55
C THR A 9 -20.25 -9.86 -2.87
N MET A 10 -20.25 -11.13 -2.44
CA MET A 10 -19.04 -11.76 -1.91
C MET A 10 -17.98 -11.84 -3.01
N THR A 11 -16.85 -11.17 -2.81
CA THR A 11 -15.70 -11.19 -3.72
C THR A 11 -14.69 -12.26 -3.28
N GLU A 12 -13.93 -12.83 -4.21
CA GLU A 12 -12.85 -13.79 -3.86
C GLU A 12 -11.64 -13.12 -3.21
N SER A 13 -11.55 -11.79 -3.29
CA SER A 13 -10.42 -11.00 -2.81
C SER A 13 -10.88 -9.74 -2.09
N LEU A 14 -10.07 -9.29 -1.14
CA LEU A 14 -10.11 -7.92 -0.64
C LEU A 14 -9.11 -7.07 -1.42
N ASP A 15 -9.45 -5.81 -1.69
CA ASP A 15 -8.53 -4.84 -2.26
C ASP A 15 -7.78 -4.12 -1.14
N PHE A 16 -6.46 -4.18 -1.17
CA PHE A 16 -5.59 -3.48 -0.23
C PHE A 16 -4.88 -2.33 -0.94
N TYR A 17 -5.41 -1.12 -0.77
CA TYR A 17 -4.85 0.11 -1.31
C TYR A 17 -3.81 0.71 -0.35
N PHE A 18 -2.64 1.05 -0.88
CA PHE A 18 -1.58 1.66 -0.10
C PHE A 18 -0.66 2.54 -0.94
N ASP A 19 0.11 3.41 -0.27
CA ASP A 19 1.19 4.17 -0.87
C ASP A 19 2.50 3.80 -0.14
N PHE A 20 3.60 3.58 -0.86
CA PHE A 20 4.88 3.20 -0.26
C PHE A 20 5.45 4.27 0.70
N ALA A 21 5.01 5.52 0.58
CA ALA A 21 5.30 6.61 1.51
C ALA A 21 4.37 6.62 2.74
N SER A 22 3.45 5.66 2.91
CA SER A 22 2.63 5.58 4.11
C SER A 22 3.31 4.74 5.20
N PRO A 23 3.63 5.30 6.37
CA PRO A 23 4.16 4.52 7.49
C PRO A 23 3.13 3.53 8.04
N TYR A 24 1.84 3.90 8.09
CA TYR A 24 0.78 2.97 8.46
C TYR A 24 0.54 1.92 7.38
N GLY A 25 0.77 2.26 6.11
CA GLY A 25 0.73 1.33 4.99
C GLY A 25 1.73 0.19 5.17
N PHE A 26 2.97 0.52 5.57
CA PHE A 26 3.99 -0.47 5.90
C PHE A 26 3.54 -1.42 7.04
N LEU A 27 3.03 -0.89 8.15
CA LEU A 27 2.61 -1.74 9.27
C LEU A 27 1.42 -2.64 8.90
N ALA A 28 0.49 -2.15 8.09
CA ALA A 28 -0.64 -2.93 7.62
C ALA A 28 -0.26 -3.98 6.57
N CYS A 29 0.71 -3.71 5.69
CA CYS A 29 1.13 -4.66 4.66
C CYS A 29 1.68 -5.96 5.26
N ARG A 30 2.27 -5.87 6.45
CA ARG A 30 2.78 -7.02 7.20
C ARG A 30 1.69 -7.94 7.77
N ARG A 31 0.46 -7.44 7.91
CA ARG A 31 -0.67 -8.13 8.55
C ARG A 31 -1.79 -8.48 7.57
N VAL A 32 -1.81 -7.88 6.38
CA VAL A 32 -2.94 -8.03 5.44
C VAL A 32 -3.06 -9.45 4.87
N GLY A 33 -1.95 -10.19 4.78
CA GLY A 33 -1.96 -11.60 4.40
C GLY A 33 -2.67 -12.48 5.43
N ASP A 34 -2.39 -12.25 6.71
CA ASP A 34 -3.06 -12.94 7.82
C ASP A 34 -4.54 -12.58 7.86
N LEU A 35 -4.88 -11.29 7.77
CA LEU A 35 -6.26 -10.82 7.66
C LEU A 35 -7.00 -11.56 6.55
N ALA A 36 -6.46 -11.54 5.33
CA ALA A 36 -7.09 -12.16 4.17
C ALA A 36 -7.28 -13.68 4.38
N SER A 37 -6.30 -14.35 4.99
CA SER A 37 -6.40 -15.77 5.33
C SER A 37 -7.52 -16.03 6.34
N THR A 38 -7.62 -15.22 7.40
CA THR A 38 -8.67 -15.32 8.43
C THR A 38 -10.07 -15.19 7.83
N VAL A 39 -10.27 -14.24 6.90
CA VAL A 39 -11.59 -14.02 6.27
C VAL A 39 -11.80 -14.82 4.98
N GLY A 40 -10.94 -15.79 4.68
CA GLY A 40 -11.06 -16.66 3.50
C GLY A 40 -11.02 -15.91 2.16
N ARG A 41 -10.17 -14.88 2.03
CA ARG A 41 -9.99 -14.05 0.84
C ARG A 41 -8.54 -14.09 0.34
N LYS A 42 -8.33 -13.70 -0.93
CA LYS A 42 -7.01 -13.32 -1.45
C LYS A 42 -6.75 -11.83 -1.22
N VAL A 43 -5.49 -11.43 -1.12
CA VAL A 43 -5.10 -10.00 -1.14
C VAL A 43 -4.92 -9.56 -2.58
N ASN A 44 -5.68 -8.54 -2.98
CA ASN A 44 -5.46 -7.81 -4.21
C ASN A 44 -4.65 -6.55 -3.90
N TRP A 45 -3.35 -6.57 -4.21
CA TRP A 45 -2.42 -5.50 -3.86
C TRP A 45 -2.60 -4.30 -4.82
N ARG A 46 -2.95 -3.14 -4.26
CA ARG A 46 -3.27 -1.93 -5.04
C ARG A 46 -2.40 -0.74 -4.60
N PRO A 47 -1.08 -0.76 -4.87
CA PRO A 47 -0.27 0.44 -4.68
C PRO A 47 -0.83 1.58 -5.55
N PHE A 48 -1.19 2.69 -4.92
CA PHE A 48 -1.74 3.87 -5.58
C PHE A 48 -0.96 5.10 -5.13
N LEU A 49 -1.15 6.22 -5.82
CA LEU A 49 -0.49 7.47 -5.49
C LEU A 49 -1.40 8.36 -4.65
N ILE A 50 -1.15 8.45 -3.34
CA ILE A 50 -1.95 9.30 -2.44
C ILE A 50 -1.85 10.79 -2.82
N GLY A 51 -0.76 11.19 -3.48
CA GLY A 51 -0.60 12.52 -4.07
C GLY A 51 -1.73 12.89 -5.03
N ALA A 52 -2.33 11.93 -5.75
CA ALA A 52 -3.46 12.18 -6.63
C ALA A 52 -4.74 12.51 -5.84
N VAL A 53 -4.94 11.89 -4.66
CA VAL A 53 -6.04 12.22 -3.74
C VAL A 53 -5.94 13.67 -3.27
N TYR A 54 -4.76 14.08 -2.82
CA TYR A 54 -4.53 15.45 -2.38
C TYR A 54 -4.68 16.46 -3.51
N LYS A 55 -4.27 16.10 -4.73
CA LYS A 55 -4.49 16.95 -5.91
C LYS A 55 -5.98 17.11 -6.25
N ALA A 56 -6.77 16.04 -6.12
CA ALA A 56 -8.19 16.03 -6.47
C ALA A 56 -9.07 16.74 -5.42
N HIS A 57 -8.76 16.57 -4.13
CA HIS A 57 -9.60 17.04 -3.03
C HIS A 57 -9.01 18.21 -2.23
N GLY A 58 -7.79 18.63 -2.56
CA GLY A 58 -7.05 19.65 -1.82
C GLY A 58 -6.31 19.10 -0.59
N GLY A 59 -5.37 19.90 -0.10
CA GLY A 59 -4.54 19.57 1.06
C GLY A 59 -3.20 18.93 0.69
N ALA A 60 -2.51 18.42 1.71
CA ALA A 60 -1.23 17.75 1.57
C ALA A 60 -1.04 16.74 2.73
N PRO A 61 -0.24 15.68 2.54
CA PRO A 61 0.02 14.73 3.60
C PRO A 61 0.73 15.43 4.77
N LEU A 62 0.26 15.16 5.99
CA LEU A 62 0.86 15.64 7.24
C LEU A 62 1.13 17.16 7.30
N ALA A 63 0.32 17.96 6.59
CA ALA A 63 0.53 19.41 6.46
C ALA A 63 0.48 20.18 7.81
N HIS A 64 -0.22 19.65 8.81
CA HIS A 64 -0.33 20.28 10.13
C HIS A 64 0.76 19.73 11.07
N PRO A 65 1.66 20.56 11.63
CA PRO A 65 2.77 20.09 12.48
C PRO A 65 2.34 19.20 13.65
N LEU A 66 1.30 19.60 14.39
CA LEU A 66 0.75 18.78 15.49
C LEU A 66 0.30 17.38 15.05
N LYS A 67 -0.28 17.27 13.84
CA LYS A 67 -0.69 15.98 13.27
C LYS A 67 0.52 15.17 12.81
N CYS A 68 1.50 15.82 12.20
CA CYS A 68 2.76 15.20 11.78
C CYS A 68 3.48 14.56 12.98
N ASP A 69 3.70 15.33 14.04
CA ASP A 69 4.35 14.86 15.27
C ASP A 69 3.60 13.70 15.92
N TYR A 70 2.27 13.78 15.96
CA TYR A 70 1.44 12.70 16.49
C TYR A 70 1.60 11.41 15.66
N VAL A 71 1.48 11.51 14.33
CA VAL A 71 1.55 10.35 13.43
C VAL A 71 2.87 9.62 13.58
N PHE A 72 4.00 10.33 13.62
CA PHE A 72 5.30 9.66 13.80
C PHE A 72 5.46 9.02 15.18
N LYS A 73 5.02 9.70 16.26
CA LYS A 73 5.03 9.11 17.60
C LYS A 73 4.16 7.85 17.67
N ASP A 74 2.99 7.90 17.06
CA ASP A 74 2.03 6.80 17.09
C ASP A 74 2.50 5.62 16.23
N VAL A 75 2.95 5.86 15.00
CA VAL A 75 3.36 4.79 14.11
C VAL A 75 4.60 4.07 14.62
N PHE A 76 5.58 4.76 15.21
CA PHE A 76 6.72 4.11 15.84
C PHE A 76 6.34 3.34 17.11
N ARG A 77 5.36 3.84 17.89
CA ARG A 77 4.82 3.07 19.02
C ARG A 77 4.14 1.80 18.54
N ARG A 78 3.32 1.89 17.49
CA ARG A 78 2.66 0.73 16.89
C ARG A 78 3.67 -0.25 16.32
N ALA A 79 4.68 0.23 15.61
CA ALA A 79 5.77 -0.59 15.09
C ALA A 79 6.43 -1.41 16.20
N LYS A 80 6.71 -0.80 17.35
CA LYS A 80 7.27 -1.50 18.52
C LYS A 80 6.32 -2.57 19.08
N ILE A 81 5.02 -2.28 19.16
CA ILE A 81 4.00 -3.26 19.59
C ILE A 81 3.94 -4.44 18.61
N ASP A 82 4.05 -4.16 17.31
CA ASP A 82 4.00 -5.15 16.23
C ASP A 82 5.36 -5.85 15.98
N GLY A 83 6.34 -5.67 16.88
CA GLY A 83 7.65 -6.33 16.81
C GLY A 83 8.63 -5.77 15.76
N VAL A 84 8.37 -4.56 15.24
CA VAL A 84 9.21 -3.87 14.26
C VAL A 84 10.13 -2.87 14.97
N GLU A 85 11.26 -3.35 15.47
CA GLU A 85 12.14 -2.55 16.36
C GLU A 85 12.94 -1.44 15.66
N ARG A 86 13.16 -1.56 14.34
CA ARG A 86 14.05 -0.67 13.57
C ARG A 86 13.31 0.23 12.57
N MET A 87 12.02 0.46 12.79
CA MET A 87 11.29 1.37 11.90
C MET A 87 11.86 2.78 12.00
N GLN A 88 12.20 3.36 10.85
CA GLN A 88 12.72 4.72 10.70
C GLN A 88 12.11 5.40 9.48
N THR A 89 12.20 6.73 9.44
CA THR A 89 11.68 7.52 8.33
C THR A 89 12.60 7.38 7.09
N PRO A 90 12.04 7.17 5.89
CA PRO A 90 12.79 7.21 4.63
C PRO A 90 13.57 8.51 4.43
N ALA A 91 14.68 8.46 3.72
CA ALA A 91 15.36 9.66 3.24
C ALA A 91 14.43 10.51 2.35
N ASN A 92 14.55 11.84 2.44
CA ASN A 92 13.76 12.82 1.67
C ASN A 92 12.23 12.74 1.88
N PHE A 93 11.78 12.20 3.01
CA PHE A 93 10.36 12.04 3.29
C PHE A 93 9.60 13.38 3.47
N PRO A 94 8.36 13.50 2.93
CA PRO A 94 7.69 12.56 2.04
C PRO A 94 8.20 12.67 0.60
N ALA A 95 8.63 11.53 0.03
CA ALA A 95 9.12 11.44 -1.34
C ALA A 95 8.10 10.75 -2.27
N SER A 96 8.39 10.72 -3.57
CA SER A 96 7.54 10.07 -4.56
C SER A 96 7.55 8.55 -4.39
N SER A 97 6.38 7.92 -4.49
CA SER A 97 6.23 6.45 -4.52
C SER A 97 6.03 5.90 -5.93
N VAL A 98 6.23 6.71 -6.97
CA VAL A 98 6.04 6.27 -8.36
C VAL A 98 6.96 5.10 -8.73
N PRO A 99 8.28 5.13 -8.44
CA PRO A 99 9.16 4.02 -8.80
C PRO A 99 8.75 2.66 -8.21
N PRO A 100 8.56 2.50 -6.88
CA PRO A 100 8.15 1.21 -6.33
C PRO A 100 6.74 0.81 -6.77
N SER A 101 5.81 1.76 -6.97
CA SER A 101 4.46 1.42 -7.44
C SER A 101 4.45 0.88 -8.87
N ARG A 102 5.28 1.44 -9.77
CA ARG A 102 5.43 0.91 -11.14
C ARG A 102 6.10 -0.46 -11.14
N LEU A 103 7.15 -0.65 -10.33
CA LEU A 103 7.77 -1.96 -10.19
C LEU A 103 6.80 -3.00 -9.63
N ALA A 104 5.92 -2.62 -8.71
CA ALA A 104 4.88 -3.51 -8.19
C ALA A 104 3.96 -4.01 -9.30
N TYR A 105 3.47 -3.14 -10.19
CA TYR A 105 2.64 -3.54 -11.33
C TYR A 105 3.40 -4.30 -12.41
N TRP A 106 4.71 -4.08 -12.54
CA TRP A 106 5.54 -4.93 -13.36
C TRP A 106 5.64 -6.35 -12.76
N VAL A 107 5.92 -6.47 -11.46
CA VAL A 107 5.96 -7.75 -10.74
C VAL A 107 4.59 -8.47 -10.80
N GLU A 108 3.48 -7.75 -10.60
CA GLU A 108 2.11 -8.31 -10.74
C GLU A 108 1.92 -8.98 -12.11
N ARG A 109 2.46 -8.39 -13.18
CA ARG A 109 2.36 -8.92 -14.54
C ARG A 109 3.26 -10.13 -14.77
N GLU A 110 4.50 -10.09 -14.30
CA GLU A 110 5.49 -11.14 -14.58
C GLU A 110 5.35 -12.37 -13.68
N ALA A 111 5.00 -12.17 -12.41
CA ALA A 111 4.90 -13.20 -11.39
C ALA A 111 3.98 -12.72 -10.24
N PRO A 112 2.65 -12.77 -10.43
CA PRO A 112 1.67 -12.25 -9.47
C PRO A 112 1.80 -12.85 -8.07
N GLU A 113 2.25 -14.10 -7.96
CA GLU A 113 2.51 -14.79 -6.70
C GLU A 113 3.64 -14.14 -5.88
N LYS A 114 4.54 -13.39 -6.52
CA LYS A 114 5.63 -12.66 -5.86
C LYS A 114 5.26 -11.23 -5.46
N MET A 115 4.05 -10.75 -5.80
CA MET A 115 3.62 -9.37 -5.55
C MET A 115 3.69 -9.00 -4.06
N GLY A 116 3.14 -9.84 -3.17
CA GLY A 116 3.17 -9.57 -1.73
C GLY A 116 4.60 -9.51 -1.17
N ALA A 117 5.46 -10.45 -1.58
CA ALA A 117 6.86 -10.47 -1.18
C ALA A 117 7.63 -9.24 -1.68
N PHE A 118 7.36 -8.79 -2.91
CA PHE A 118 7.94 -7.56 -3.46
C PHE A 118 7.52 -6.34 -2.66
N VAL A 119 6.22 -6.20 -2.36
CA VAL A 119 5.69 -5.09 -1.58
C VAL A 119 6.36 -5.05 -0.20
N GLU A 120 6.47 -6.18 0.49
CA GLU A 120 7.14 -6.25 1.78
C GLU A 120 8.63 -5.87 1.69
N ALA A 121 9.36 -6.40 0.69
CA ALA A 121 10.78 -6.11 0.50
C ALA A 121 11.03 -4.62 0.18
N ALA A 122 10.22 -4.03 -0.71
CA ALA A 122 10.31 -2.61 -1.03
C ALA A 122 10.00 -1.74 0.18
N TYR A 123 8.94 -2.05 0.94
CA TYR A 123 8.63 -1.33 2.17
C TYR A 123 9.75 -1.42 3.21
N LYS A 124 10.40 -2.58 3.37
CA LYS A 124 11.57 -2.74 4.26
C LYS A 124 12.71 -1.81 3.85
N ALA A 125 13.03 -1.75 2.55
CA ALA A 125 14.07 -0.85 2.06
C ALA A 125 13.82 0.62 2.47
N PHE A 126 12.55 1.05 2.49
CA PHE A 126 12.20 2.43 2.82
C PHE A 126 12.11 2.68 4.33
N TRP A 127 11.33 1.86 5.04
CA TRP A 127 10.94 2.11 6.43
C TRP A 127 11.80 1.38 7.47
N ILE A 128 12.68 0.48 7.04
CA ILE A 128 13.68 -0.17 7.89
C ILE A 128 15.07 0.29 7.51
N ASP A 129 15.41 0.31 6.22
CA ASP A 129 16.76 0.69 5.77
C ASP A 129 16.90 2.20 5.49
N GLY A 130 15.80 2.96 5.60
CA GLY A 130 15.81 4.42 5.48
C GLY A 130 16.05 4.93 4.05
N ARG A 131 15.88 4.10 3.02
CA ARG A 131 16.13 4.50 1.62
C ARG A 131 15.03 5.40 1.08
N ASP A 132 15.40 6.26 0.13
CA ASP A 132 14.48 7.15 -0.57
C ASP A 132 13.49 6.35 -1.44
N THR A 133 12.19 6.58 -1.26
CA THR A 133 11.14 5.92 -2.06
C THR A 133 11.17 6.33 -3.53
N ALA A 134 11.73 7.51 -3.83
CA ALA A 134 11.87 8.04 -5.19
C ALA A 134 13.14 7.51 -5.89
N ASP A 135 14.05 6.86 -5.18
CA ASP A 135 15.19 6.16 -5.78
C ASP A 135 14.73 4.80 -6.33
N PRO A 136 14.71 4.59 -7.66
CA PRO A 136 14.32 3.31 -8.23
C PRO A 136 15.24 2.17 -7.81
N ASN A 137 16.49 2.44 -7.42
CA ASN A 137 17.45 1.38 -7.10
C ASN A 137 17.01 0.55 -5.88
N ALA A 138 16.45 1.20 -4.85
CA ALA A 138 15.94 0.51 -3.67
C ALA A 138 14.84 -0.51 -4.00
N ALA A 139 13.90 -0.12 -4.88
CA ALA A 139 12.85 -1.02 -5.33
C ALA A 139 13.35 -2.07 -6.33
N LEU A 140 14.35 -1.75 -7.15
CA LEU A 140 14.99 -2.72 -8.05
C LEU A 140 15.72 -3.81 -7.26
N GLU A 141 16.45 -3.45 -6.21
CA GLU A 141 17.12 -4.41 -5.32
C GLU A 141 16.12 -5.33 -4.61
N ALA A 142 14.96 -4.78 -4.21
CA ALA A 142 13.85 -5.59 -3.69
C ALA A 142 13.36 -6.62 -4.73
N ALA A 143 13.22 -6.23 -6.00
CA ALA A 143 12.86 -7.17 -7.07
C ALA A 143 13.98 -8.21 -7.33
N GLU A 144 15.24 -7.80 -7.37
CA GLU A 144 16.38 -8.71 -7.54
C GLU A 144 16.46 -9.76 -6.44
N SER A 145 16.18 -9.39 -5.19
CA SER A 145 16.13 -10.32 -4.06
C SER A 145 15.10 -11.45 -4.24
N LEU A 146 14.12 -11.25 -5.13
CA LEU A 146 13.09 -12.23 -5.50
C LEU A 146 13.41 -12.96 -6.81
N GLY A 147 14.62 -12.78 -7.36
CA GLY A 147 15.11 -13.45 -8.56
C GLY A 147 14.68 -12.79 -9.88
N PHE A 148 14.21 -11.54 -9.86
CA PHE A 148 13.98 -10.79 -11.09
C PHE A 148 15.28 -10.21 -11.64
N ASP A 149 15.40 -10.20 -12.97
CA ASP A 149 16.50 -9.52 -13.65
C ASP A 149 16.34 -7.99 -13.56
N ARG A 150 17.39 -7.30 -13.10
CA ARG A 150 17.37 -5.86 -12.84
C ARG A 150 17.03 -5.03 -14.08
N ASP A 151 17.64 -5.36 -15.21
CA ASP A 151 17.48 -4.60 -16.45
C ASP A 151 16.07 -4.77 -17.02
N LYS A 152 15.53 -6.00 -16.97
CA LYS A 152 14.13 -6.28 -17.31
C LYS A 152 13.17 -5.56 -16.38
N ALA A 153 13.42 -5.56 -15.07
CA ALA A 153 12.59 -4.85 -14.10
C ALA A 153 12.61 -3.33 -14.34
N MET A 154 13.80 -2.77 -14.56
CA MET A 154 13.97 -1.34 -14.85
C MET A 154 13.30 -0.92 -16.15
N ALA A 155 13.44 -1.70 -17.22
CA ALA A 155 12.77 -1.43 -18.50
C ALA A 155 11.25 -1.60 -18.39
N GLY A 156 10.82 -2.67 -17.71
CA GLY A 156 9.42 -3.00 -17.48
C GLY A 156 8.66 -1.93 -16.70
N ALA A 157 9.26 -1.41 -15.62
CA ALA A 157 8.69 -0.32 -14.84
C ALA A 157 8.51 0.99 -15.65
N LYS A 158 9.25 1.15 -16.76
CA LYS A 158 9.17 2.32 -17.64
C LYS A 158 8.21 2.12 -18.82
N CYS A 159 7.72 0.90 -19.06
CA CYS A 159 6.85 0.63 -20.20
C CYS A 159 5.48 1.28 -20.04
N GLN A 160 4.83 1.57 -21.17
CA GLN A 160 3.58 2.33 -21.18
C GLN A 160 2.45 1.60 -20.46
N ALA A 161 2.32 0.28 -20.67
CA ALA A 161 1.33 -0.55 -19.99
C ALA A 161 1.40 -0.46 -18.45
N VAL A 162 2.60 -0.43 -17.86
CA VAL A 162 2.78 -0.29 -16.40
C VAL A 162 2.43 1.12 -15.92
N LYS A 163 2.76 2.15 -16.70
CA LYS A 163 2.38 3.53 -16.39
C LYS A 163 0.86 3.72 -16.41
N ASP A 164 0.22 3.13 -17.41
CA ASP A 164 -1.23 3.18 -17.57
C ASP A 164 -1.90 2.40 -16.44
N ARG A 165 -1.40 1.21 -16.10
CA ARG A 165 -1.90 0.43 -14.96
C ARG A 165 -1.87 1.19 -13.64
N LEU A 166 -0.76 1.86 -13.33
CA LEU A 166 -0.67 2.70 -12.12
C LEU A 166 -1.66 3.87 -12.15
N ARG A 167 -1.84 4.50 -13.31
CA ARG A 167 -2.81 5.59 -13.48
C ARG A 167 -4.23 5.08 -13.25
N GLU A 168 -4.63 4.03 -13.94
CA GLU A 168 -5.95 3.41 -13.84
C GLU A 168 -6.28 3.00 -12.40
N VAL A 169 -5.37 2.30 -11.70
CA VAL A 169 -5.64 1.91 -10.31
C VAL A 169 -5.75 3.13 -9.40
N THR A 170 -4.97 4.19 -9.64
CA THR A 170 -5.08 5.44 -8.87
C THR A 170 -6.41 6.15 -9.13
N GLU A 171 -6.87 6.18 -10.39
CA GLU A 171 -8.17 6.75 -10.77
C GLU A 171 -9.33 5.93 -10.18
N THR A 172 -9.29 4.60 -10.31
CA THR A 172 -10.28 3.71 -9.69
C THR A 172 -10.29 3.84 -8.16
N ALA A 173 -9.14 4.05 -7.51
CA ALA A 173 -9.08 4.30 -6.07
C ALA A 173 -9.90 5.55 -5.70
N LEU A 174 -9.73 6.65 -6.45
CA LEU A 174 -10.49 7.89 -6.26
C LEU A 174 -11.99 7.68 -6.48
N GLU A 175 -12.37 7.01 -7.57
CA GLU A 175 -13.77 6.72 -7.90
C GLU A 175 -14.46 5.87 -6.82
N ARG A 176 -13.71 4.97 -6.17
CA ARG A 176 -14.20 4.13 -5.08
C ARG A 176 -14.11 4.80 -3.70
N GLY A 177 -13.74 6.07 -3.63
CA GLY A 177 -13.67 6.83 -2.39
C GLY A 177 -12.47 6.51 -1.49
N VAL A 178 -11.41 5.92 -2.04
CA VAL A 178 -10.16 5.70 -1.30
C VAL A 178 -9.45 7.03 -1.12
N PHE A 179 -9.34 7.49 0.13
CA PHE A 179 -8.80 8.80 0.47
C PHE A 179 -7.49 8.75 1.28
N GLY A 180 -7.00 7.56 1.61
CA GLY A 180 -5.86 7.39 2.51
C GLY A 180 -5.16 6.05 2.35
N SER A 181 -4.05 5.87 3.05
CA SER A 181 -3.28 4.63 3.05
C SER A 181 -2.94 4.21 4.49
N PRO A 182 -3.17 2.95 4.86
CA PRO A 182 -3.78 1.87 4.07
C PRO A 182 -5.30 1.98 4.01
N PHE A 183 -5.91 1.35 3.01
CA PHE A 183 -7.36 1.27 2.86
C PHE A 183 -7.74 -0.11 2.32
N VAL A 184 -8.71 -0.76 2.95
CA VAL A 184 -9.25 -2.06 2.53
C VAL A 184 -10.65 -1.89 1.97
N LEU A 185 -10.94 -2.54 0.84
CA LEU A 185 -12.29 -2.76 0.35
C LEU A 185 -12.55 -4.27 0.31
N ILE A 186 -13.60 -4.74 0.99
CA ILE A 186 -14.03 -6.15 0.99
C ILE A 186 -15.53 -6.20 0.71
N ASP A 187 -15.93 -6.96 -0.31
CA ASP A 187 -17.35 -7.08 -0.74
C ASP A 187 -18.04 -5.72 -1.01
N GLY A 188 -17.24 -4.68 -1.30
CA GLY A 188 -17.68 -3.30 -1.52
C GLY A 188 -17.63 -2.38 -0.30
N ASP A 189 -17.33 -2.90 0.90
CA ASP A 189 -17.30 -2.13 2.14
C ASP A 189 -15.93 -1.54 2.46
N PRO A 190 -15.87 -0.24 2.84
CA PRO A 190 -14.63 0.48 3.09
C PRO A 190 -14.12 0.43 4.54
N PHE A 191 -12.83 0.17 4.69
CA PHE A 191 -12.11 0.23 5.96
C PHE A 191 -10.80 1.01 5.79
N TRP A 192 -10.70 2.17 6.42
CA TRP A 192 -9.49 3.00 6.39
C TRP A 192 -8.64 2.79 7.64
N GLY A 193 -7.38 2.41 7.45
CA GLY A 193 -6.43 2.17 8.54
C GLY A 193 -6.27 0.69 8.91
N GLY A 194 -5.06 0.32 9.29
CA GLY A 194 -4.76 -1.04 9.76
C GLY A 194 -5.29 -1.32 11.18
N ASP A 195 -5.83 -0.32 11.86
CA ASP A 195 -6.55 -0.45 13.13
C ASP A 195 -7.97 -1.03 12.96
N ARG A 196 -8.45 -1.13 11.71
CA ARG A 196 -9.75 -1.73 11.36
C ARG A 196 -9.69 -3.23 11.05
N PHE A 197 -8.52 -3.85 11.07
CA PHE A 197 -8.39 -5.27 10.67
C PHE A 197 -9.20 -6.19 11.59
N ALA A 198 -9.23 -5.92 12.89
CA ALA A 198 -10.07 -6.69 13.83
C ALA A 198 -11.57 -6.54 13.53
N ASP A 199 -12.01 -5.36 13.08
CA ASP A 199 -13.41 -5.14 12.68
C ASP A 199 -13.75 -5.97 11.43
N ILE A 200 -12.83 -6.05 10.47
CA ILE A 200 -12.98 -6.87 9.26
C ILE A 200 -13.04 -8.36 9.64
N GLU A 201 -12.14 -8.83 10.51
CA GLU A 201 -12.16 -10.22 10.99
C GLU A 201 -13.48 -10.56 11.69
N ALA A 202 -14.01 -9.65 12.52
CA ALA A 202 -15.27 -9.88 13.22
C ALA A 202 -16.49 -9.92 12.30
N LEU A 203 -16.44 -9.24 11.14
CA LEU A 203 -17.56 -9.12 10.20
C LEU A 203 -17.52 -10.17 9.08
N TYR A 204 -16.32 -10.65 8.69
CA TYR A 204 -16.12 -11.51 7.51
C TYR A 204 -15.39 -12.84 7.81
N GLY A 205 -14.97 -13.07 9.06
CA GLY A 205 -14.34 -14.32 9.52
C GLY A 205 -15.31 -15.42 9.89
#